data_AF-A0A2V8NKY5-F1
#
_entry.id   AF-A0A2V8NKY5-F1
#
_cell.length_a   1.000
_cell.length_b   1.000
_cell.length_c   1.000
_cell.angle_alpha   90.00
_cell.angle_beta   90.00
_cell.angle_gamma   90.00
#
_symmetry.space_group_name_H-M   'P 1'
#
loop_
_entity.id
_entity.type
_entity.pdbx_description
1 polymer ?
#
loop_
_entity_poly.entity_id
_entity_poly.type
_entity_poly.pdbx_seq_one_letter_code
_entity_poly.pdbx_strand_id
1 'polypeptide(L)'
;MARTEPQWTHVAALRDVAVGEARAVRLSDGRSIALFNVDGRIYATDNQCPHMGYPLTRGAVRRGILTCDWHGRSFDLEGGGCFNYECDDLETFRVEVRQDEIWIQPGDARYKRRDEHLRLLWEGLLSEDRWTISKAIALLLKGNVPEKEIVEMVLRHLGRHIVSSHDVEGGGVSRLINGLKVAPRYRGADRLMVLATAARSVAGKAAERLEVVPLPGPVAWESIEGWTRMFSHDGQSERIERCLFTAYHLGHEDKILPLLYKCAVEPRFLGFADNLLSLGRLAEIVEGFGWEQSSELVFNLGAKLIGRRRDDPERFRRDAVGLMTSMVSITEALNASTNSVIEYDEDAFVDALLSVNIQKSFEAVAAVLEGGVGLDRLITTLVLLAADRMARTPVNVDAGWGALTTELNLAASLRTARRHGGASIAAKGLFHAAWQMFADRWLNIPARPLTAPLGGGKLDVRDEDAGVQVVLKSIASLNVQDVGRQVLEYLNAGYSGNRLLHEMGRAMLWDDTNTEVLPTLGTLF
;
A
#
# COMPACT_ATOMS: atom_id res chain seq x y z
N MET A 1 -38.41 17.85 10.05
CA MET A 1 -37.88 16.69 10.81
C MET A 1 -38.63 16.62 12.13
N ALA A 2 -39.40 15.56 12.36
CA ALA A 2 -40.02 15.33 13.66
C ALA A 2 -38.91 15.14 14.71
N ARG A 3 -38.96 15.89 15.82
CA ARG A 3 -38.06 15.65 16.96
C ARG A 3 -38.48 14.32 17.57
N THR A 4 -37.70 13.27 17.36
CA THR A 4 -37.82 12.02 18.12
C THR A 4 -37.65 12.35 19.60
N GLU A 5 -38.59 11.91 20.44
CA GLU A 5 -38.49 12.10 21.89
C GLU A 5 -37.21 11.46 22.43
N PRO A 6 -36.60 12.03 23.49
CA PRO A 6 -35.48 11.44 24.22
C PRO A 6 -35.72 9.97 24.59
N GLN A 7 -35.01 9.03 23.96
CA GLN A 7 -35.06 7.63 24.39
C GLN A 7 -34.24 7.47 25.68
N TRP A 8 -34.91 7.16 26.78
CA TRP A 8 -34.31 6.83 28.06
C TRP A 8 -34.09 5.32 28.18
N THR A 9 -32.91 4.94 28.64
CA THR A 9 -32.49 3.54 28.82
C THR A 9 -32.16 3.29 30.28
N HIS A 10 -32.81 2.28 30.85
CA HIS A 10 -32.47 1.77 32.19
C HIS A 10 -31.09 1.09 32.16
N VAL A 11 -30.25 1.34 33.17
CA VAL A 11 -28.87 0.84 33.16
C VAL A 11 -28.41 0.16 34.46
N ALA A 12 -28.93 0.55 35.63
CA ALA A 12 -28.58 -0.04 36.92
C ALA A 12 -29.54 0.43 38.02
N ALA A 13 -29.59 -0.28 39.14
CA ALA A 13 -30.19 0.27 40.36
C ALA A 13 -29.26 1.31 40.99
N LEU A 14 -29.79 2.25 41.78
CA LEU A 14 -28.96 3.25 42.48
C LEU A 14 -28.01 2.59 43.49
N ARG A 15 -28.49 1.55 44.19
CA ARG A 15 -27.70 0.77 45.17
C ARG A 15 -26.50 0.04 44.56
N ASP A 16 -26.49 -0.12 43.24
CA ASP A 16 -25.42 -0.82 42.51
C ASP A 16 -24.16 0.05 42.34
N VAL A 17 -24.24 1.34 42.64
CA VAL A 17 -23.14 2.31 42.56
C VAL A 17 -23.09 3.11 43.87
N ALA A 18 -22.36 2.62 44.87
CA ALA A 18 -22.28 3.30 46.16
C ALA A 18 -21.59 4.67 46.03
N VAL A 19 -21.81 5.56 46.99
CA VAL A 19 -21.19 6.89 46.99
C VAL A 19 -19.66 6.75 46.99
N GLY A 20 -19.00 7.43 46.05
CA GLY A 20 -17.56 7.34 45.83
C GLY A 20 -17.12 6.21 44.89
N GLU A 21 -18.03 5.35 44.44
CA GLU A 21 -17.73 4.25 43.54
C GLU A 21 -18.07 4.56 42.07
N ALA A 22 -17.48 3.75 41.19
CA ALA A 22 -17.76 3.75 39.78
C ALA A 22 -18.19 2.34 39.32
N ARG A 23 -19.09 2.26 38.35
CA ARG A 23 -19.56 0.97 37.80
C ARG A 23 -19.66 1.02 36.29
N ALA A 24 -19.15 -0.01 35.64
CA ALA A 24 -19.32 -0.21 34.21
C ALA A 24 -20.62 -0.95 33.93
N VAL A 25 -21.42 -0.46 33.00
CA VAL A 25 -22.64 -1.11 32.50
C VAL A 25 -22.56 -1.24 31.00
N ARG A 26 -23.14 -2.30 30.44
CA ARG A 26 -23.11 -2.55 29.00
C ARG A 26 -24.51 -2.42 28.43
N LEU A 27 -24.66 -1.55 27.44
CA LEU A 27 -25.93 -1.37 26.73
C LEU A 27 -26.16 -2.52 25.74
N SER A 28 -27.40 -2.69 25.29
CA SER A 28 -27.77 -3.70 24.30
C SER A 28 -27.09 -3.50 22.94
N ASP A 29 -26.68 -2.26 22.62
CA ASP A 29 -25.90 -1.93 21.42
C ASP A 29 -24.38 -2.17 21.58
N GLY A 30 -23.96 -2.69 22.74
CA GLY A 30 -22.59 -3.05 23.02
C GLY A 30 -21.72 -1.93 23.60
N ARG A 31 -22.22 -0.69 23.70
CA ARG A 31 -21.51 0.41 24.37
C ARG A 31 -21.29 0.10 25.85
N SER A 32 -20.11 0.47 26.36
CA SER A 32 -19.79 0.39 27.79
C SER A 32 -19.91 1.78 28.39
N ILE A 33 -20.79 1.95 29.37
CA ILE A 33 -21.03 3.21 30.06
C ILE A 33 -20.38 3.13 31.44
N ALA A 34 -19.68 4.18 31.86
CA ALA A 34 -19.19 4.35 33.21
C ALA A 34 -20.17 5.20 34.00
N LEU A 35 -20.69 4.66 35.10
CA LEU A 35 -21.48 5.38 36.09
C LEU A 35 -20.55 5.79 37.23
N PHE A 36 -20.62 7.03 37.67
CA PHE A 36 -19.87 7.55 38.81
C PHE A 36 -20.84 8.16 39.82
N ASN A 37 -20.76 7.75 41.08
CA ASN A 37 -21.53 8.36 42.16
C ASN A 37 -20.65 9.32 42.97
N VAL A 38 -20.76 10.62 42.69
CA VAL A 38 -19.97 11.67 43.35
C VAL A 38 -20.88 12.42 44.30
N ASP A 39 -20.64 12.25 45.61
CA ASP A 39 -21.42 12.90 46.67
C ASP A 39 -22.95 12.69 46.54
N GLY A 40 -23.36 11.51 46.08
CA GLY A 40 -24.78 11.16 45.88
C GLY A 40 -25.36 11.55 44.53
N ARG A 41 -24.61 12.28 43.68
CA ARG A 41 -25.02 12.62 42.30
C ARG A 41 -24.41 11.61 41.32
N ILE A 42 -25.26 11.04 40.47
CA ILE A 42 -24.83 10.11 39.42
C ILE A 42 -24.44 10.88 38.16
N TYR A 43 -23.27 10.56 37.64
CA TYR A 43 -22.78 10.95 36.32
C TYR A 43 -22.63 9.71 35.45
N ALA A 44 -22.86 9.84 34.15
CA ALA A 44 -22.70 8.76 33.19
C ALA A 44 -21.86 9.24 32.01
N THR A 45 -20.85 8.45 31.63
CA THR A 45 -19.95 8.75 30.51
C THR A 45 -19.69 7.50 29.67
N ASP A 46 -19.07 7.64 28.50
CA ASP A 46 -18.46 6.46 27.87
C ASP A 46 -17.40 5.90 28.83
N ASN A 47 -17.32 4.57 28.95
CA ASN A 47 -16.30 3.93 29.77
C ASN A 47 -14.95 3.86 29.05
N GLN A 48 -14.90 4.14 27.74
CA GLN A 48 -13.66 4.19 26.98
C GLN A 48 -13.07 5.59 27.06
N CYS A 49 -11.90 5.71 27.69
CA CYS A 49 -11.15 6.97 27.67
C CYS A 49 -10.95 7.43 26.22
N PRO A 50 -11.35 8.66 25.86
CA PRO A 50 -11.28 9.11 24.47
C PRO A 50 -9.82 9.23 23.98
N HIS A 51 -8.83 9.20 24.88
CA HIS A 51 -7.41 9.13 24.54
C HIS A 51 -6.99 7.76 23.94
N MET A 52 -7.15 6.67 24.67
CA MET A 52 -6.63 5.33 24.27
C MET A 52 -7.54 4.17 24.73
N GLY A 53 -8.82 4.44 25.00
CA GLY A 53 -9.83 3.44 25.30
C GLY A 53 -9.75 2.78 26.69
N TYR A 54 -8.87 3.26 27.57
CA TYR A 54 -8.74 2.72 28.93
C TYR A 54 -10.07 2.80 29.70
N PRO A 55 -10.45 1.76 30.48
CA PRO A 55 -11.66 1.78 31.29
C PRO A 55 -11.66 2.94 32.29
N LEU A 56 -12.54 3.90 32.09
CA LEU A 56 -12.64 5.11 32.91
C LEU A 56 -13.17 4.84 34.32
N THR A 57 -13.86 3.73 34.54
CA THR A 57 -14.21 3.27 35.91
C THR A 57 -13.00 2.95 36.78
N ARG A 58 -11.80 2.81 36.20
CA ARG A 58 -10.54 2.68 36.96
C ARG A 58 -9.88 4.02 37.29
N GLY A 59 -10.39 5.11 36.72
CA GLY A 59 -9.90 6.46 36.99
C GLY A 59 -10.31 6.97 38.37
N ALA A 60 -9.66 8.04 38.80
CA ALA A 60 -9.96 8.72 40.06
C ALA A 60 -10.82 9.96 39.80
N VAL A 61 -11.81 10.20 40.66
CA VAL A 61 -12.65 11.40 40.60
C VAL A 61 -12.33 12.34 41.75
N ARG A 62 -12.06 13.61 41.45
CA ARG A 62 -11.84 14.65 42.46
C ARG A 62 -12.46 15.97 42.00
N ARG A 63 -13.35 16.54 42.82
CA ARG A 63 -14.01 17.84 42.55
C ARG A 63 -14.71 17.87 41.17
N GLY A 64 -15.39 16.78 40.81
CA GLY A 64 -16.06 16.65 39.51
C GLY A 64 -15.14 16.35 38.32
N ILE A 65 -13.82 16.28 38.54
CA ILE A 65 -12.85 15.96 37.48
C ILE A 65 -12.50 14.48 37.57
N LEU A 66 -12.70 13.76 36.47
CA LEU A 66 -12.28 12.37 36.28
C LEU A 66 -10.88 12.36 35.65
N THR A 67 -9.91 11.72 36.32
CA THR A 67 -8.56 11.49 35.79
C THR A 67 -8.39 10.02 35.42
N CYS A 68 -8.12 9.75 34.14
CA CYS A 68 -7.83 8.42 33.64
C CYS A 68 -6.53 7.87 34.26
N ASP A 69 -6.59 6.68 34.84
CA ASP A 69 -5.49 6.03 35.56
C ASP A 69 -4.28 5.68 34.67
N TRP A 70 -4.47 5.56 33.35
CA TRP A 70 -3.38 5.17 32.46
C TRP A 70 -2.44 6.32 32.09
N HIS A 71 -2.96 7.39 31.48
CA HIS A 71 -2.16 8.50 30.95
C HIS A 71 -2.47 9.84 31.62
N GLY A 72 -3.26 9.83 32.71
CA GLY A 72 -3.58 11.04 33.48
C GLY A 72 -4.49 12.05 32.77
N ARG A 73 -5.10 11.67 31.62
CA ARG A 73 -6.03 12.55 30.91
C ARG A 73 -7.23 12.85 31.78
N SER A 74 -7.56 14.13 31.93
CA SER A 74 -8.56 14.61 32.88
C SER A 74 -9.75 15.24 32.18
N PHE A 75 -10.95 14.96 32.69
CA PHE A 75 -12.22 15.32 32.07
C PHE A 75 -13.18 15.91 33.11
N ASP A 76 -13.96 16.90 32.71
CA ASP A 76 -15.13 17.33 33.47
C ASP A 76 -16.24 16.27 33.35
N LEU A 77 -16.72 15.71 34.47
CA LEU A 77 -17.79 14.71 34.47
C LEU A 77 -19.16 15.26 34.07
N GLU A 78 -19.38 16.58 34.21
CA GLU A 78 -20.66 17.20 33.87
C GLU A 78 -20.72 17.58 32.38
N GLY A 79 -19.72 18.34 31.91
CA GLY A 79 -19.66 18.82 30.53
C GLY A 79 -18.89 17.94 29.55
N GLY A 80 -18.06 17.00 30.03
CA GLY A 80 -17.24 16.12 29.20
C GLY A 80 -15.90 16.73 28.73
N GLY A 81 -15.70 18.04 28.92
CA GLY A 81 -14.53 18.75 28.43
C GLY A 81 -13.20 18.17 28.93
N CYS A 82 -12.27 17.91 28.02
CA CYS A 82 -10.92 17.47 28.37
C CYS A 82 -10.02 18.66 28.76
N PHE A 83 -9.30 18.53 29.86
CA PHE A 83 -8.33 19.52 30.31
C PHE A 83 -6.96 19.40 29.62
N ASN A 84 -6.78 18.39 28.76
CA ASN A 84 -5.54 18.13 28.04
C ASN A 84 -5.73 18.38 26.54
N TYR A 85 -4.92 19.28 25.96
CA TYR A 85 -5.02 19.67 24.55
C TYR A 85 -4.82 18.54 23.52
N GLU A 86 -4.19 17.43 23.91
CA GLU A 86 -3.90 16.26 23.06
C GLU A 86 -4.95 15.13 23.23
N CYS A 87 -6.11 15.44 23.80
CA CYS A 87 -7.13 14.46 24.08
C CYS A 87 -8.51 15.03 23.78
N ASP A 88 -9.29 14.22 23.09
CA ASP A 88 -10.68 14.50 22.77
C ASP A 88 -11.55 14.62 24.03
N ASP A 89 -12.64 15.38 23.93
CA ASP A 89 -13.67 15.45 24.97
C ASP A 89 -14.35 14.09 25.20
N LEU A 90 -14.75 13.86 26.45
CA LEU A 90 -15.45 12.68 26.92
C LEU A 90 -16.94 12.80 26.62
N GLU A 91 -17.51 11.78 25.97
CA GLU A 91 -18.96 11.70 25.79
C GLU A 91 -19.64 11.50 27.16
N THR A 92 -20.54 12.42 27.53
CA THR A 92 -21.36 12.34 28.74
C THR A 92 -22.83 12.09 28.37
N PHE A 93 -23.54 11.40 29.24
CA PHE A 93 -24.95 11.05 29.06
C PHE A 93 -25.78 11.71 30.13
N ARG A 94 -26.94 12.24 29.74
CA ARG A 94 -27.91 12.75 30.71
C ARG A 94 -28.39 11.61 31.59
N VAL A 95 -28.40 11.83 32.90
CA VAL A 95 -28.84 10.85 33.90
C VAL A 95 -30.11 11.35 34.55
N GLU A 96 -31.04 10.43 34.77
CA GLU A 96 -32.21 10.63 35.62
C GLU A 96 -32.35 9.43 36.56
N VAL A 97 -32.52 9.69 37.86
CA VAL A 97 -32.81 8.65 38.84
C VAL A 97 -34.31 8.63 39.10
N ARG A 98 -34.96 7.51 38.80
CA ARG A 98 -36.41 7.31 38.96
C ARG A 98 -36.64 6.14 39.90
N GLN A 99 -37.24 6.38 41.08
CA GLN A 99 -37.57 5.31 42.03
C GLN A 99 -36.39 4.36 42.32
N ASP A 100 -35.22 4.92 42.64
CA ASP A 100 -33.96 4.20 42.87
C ASP A 100 -33.40 3.42 41.68
N GLU A 101 -33.84 3.72 40.46
CA GLU A 101 -33.29 3.18 39.22
C GLU A 101 -32.59 4.28 38.41
N ILE A 102 -31.42 3.97 37.87
CA ILE A 102 -30.62 4.87 37.05
C ILE A 102 -31.03 4.71 35.59
N TRP A 103 -31.44 5.81 34.98
CA TRP A 103 -31.77 5.93 33.56
C TRP A 103 -30.82 6.90 32.90
N ILE A 104 -30.39 6.59 31.68
CA ILE A 104 -29.57 7.49 30.87
C ILE A 104 -30.24 7.79 29.54
N GLN A 105 -29.89 8.93 28.94
CA GLN A 105 -30.24 9.24 27.56
C GLN A 105 -28.98 9.08 26.69
N PRO A 106 -28.72 7.89 26.11
CA PRO A 106 -27.45 7.60 25.45
C PRO A 106 -27.34 8.20 24.03
N GLY A 107 -28.41 8.84 23.54
CA GLY A 107 -28.48 9.39 22.18
C GLY A 107 -28.37 8.34 21.08
N ASP A 108 -28.42 8.81 19.83
CA ASP A 108 -28.20 7.96 18.65
C ASP A 108 -26.75 7.45 18.64
N ALA A 109 -26.57 6.13 18.49
CA ALA A 109 -25.27 5.46 18.35
C ALA A 109 -24.52 5.82 17.05
N ARG A 110 -25.01 6.80 16.28
CA ARG A 110 -24.36 7.26 15.07
C ARG A 110 -23.02 7.85 15.45
N TYR A 111 -21.98 7.32 14.81
CA TYR A 111 -20.66 7.89 14.85
C TYR A 111 -20.71 9.32 14.27
N LYS A 112 -20.78 10.32 15.15
CA LYS A 112 -20.86 11.74 14.78
C LYS A 112 -19.48 12.36 14.54
N ARG A 113 -18.42 11.66 14.97
CA ARG A 113 -17.06 12.20 15.06
C ARG A 113 -16.19 11.91 13.84
N ARG A 114 -16.82 11.82 12.66
CA ARG A 114 -16.14 11.48 11.40
C ARG A 114 -15.08 12.51 11.08
N ASP A 115 -15.47 13.78 11.06
CA ASP A 115 -14.58 14.85 10.64
C ASP A 115 -13.44 15.04 11.64
N GLU A 116 -13.71 14.87 12.94
CA GLU A 116 -12.71 14.89 14.01
C GLU A 116 -11.68 13.78 13.86
N HIS A 117 -12.08 12.54 13.58
CA HIS A 117 -11.09 11.46 13.46
C HIS A 117 -10.41 11.46 12.08
N LEU A 118 -11.03 12.02 11.04
CA LEU A 118 -10.33 12.33 9.80
C LEU A 118 -9.24 13.40 10.02
N ARG A 119 -9.50 14.41 10.85
CA ARG A 119 -8.47 15.37 11.30
C ARG A 119 -7.40 14.70 12.16
N LEU A 120 -7.78 13.81 13.08
CA LEU A 120 -6.84 13.03 13.89
C LEU A 120 -5.93 12.16 13.00
N LEU A 121 -6.49 11.52 11.97
CA LEU A 121 -5.70 10.77 10.99
C LEU A 121 -4.70 11.69 10.27
N TRP A 122 -5.15 12.87 9.85
CA TRP A 122 -4.30 13.86 9.21
C TRP A 122 -3.14 14.34 10.12
N GLU A 123 -3.42 14.60 11.40
CA GLU A 123 -2.43 14.96 12.41
C GLU A 123 -1.43 13.82 12.68
N GLY A 124 -1.91 12.59 12.75
CA GLY A 124 -1.07 11.39 12.88
C GLY A 124 -0.13 11.23 11.68
N LEU A 125 -0.64 11.45 10.47
CA LEU A 125 0.18 11.39 9.25
C LEU A 125 1.26 12.48 9.23
N LEU A 126 0.93 13.71 9.63
CA LEU A 126 1.90 14.82 9.71
C LEU A 126 2.98 14.62 10.78
N SER A 127 2.62 14.03 11.92
CA SER A 127 3.52 13.81 13.06
C SER A 127 4.29 12.50 12.99
N GLU A 128 3.99 11.65 12.02
CA GLU A 128 4.50 10.27 11.90
C GLU A 128 4.16 9.39 13.11
N ASP A 129 3.21 9.82 13.95
CA ASP A 129 2.84 9.11 15.15
C ASP A 129 1.98 7.89 14.83
N ARG A 130 2.61 6.71 14.90
CA ARG A 130 1.99 5.40 14.66
C ARG A 130 0.72 5.22 15.49
N TRP A 131 0.72 5.71 16.72
CA TRP A 131 -0.40 5.53 17.64
C TRP A 131 -1.62 6.34 17.20
N THR A 132 -1.42 7.62 16.90
CA THR A 132 -2.47 8.50 16.40
C THR A 132 -3.06 7.98 15.09
N ILE A 133 -2.22 7.55 14.14
CA ILE A 133 -2.68 6.95 12.87
C ILE A 133 -3.54 5.71 13.13
N SER A 134 -3.02 4.76 13.92
CA SER A 134 -3.73 3.49 14.22
C SER A 134 -5.04 3.73 14.95
N LYS A 135 -5.05 4.64 15.93
CA LYS A 135 -6.23 5.03 16.69
C LYS A 135 -7.28 5.65 15.77
N ALA A 136 -6.89 6.61 14.92
CA ALA A 136 -7.82 7.28 14.02
C ALA A 136 -8.47 6.29 13.05
N ILE A 137 -7.68 5.40 12.42
CA ILE A 137 -8.22 4.37 11.52
C ILE A 137 -9.15 3.42 12.28
N ALA A 138 -8.78 2.96 13.48
CA ALA A 138 -9.62 2.08 14.29
C ALA A 138 -10.98 2.72 14.62
N LEU A 139 -10.98 4.01 14.97
CA LEU A 139 -12.21 4.75 15.29
C LEU A 139 -13.07 4.99 14.03
N LEU A 140 -12.46 5.30 12.88
CA LEU A 140 -13.16 5.45 11.60
C LEU A 140 -13.81 4.14 11.16
N LEU A 141 -13.07 3.02 11.25
CA LEU A 141 -13.60 1.68 10.94
C LEU A 141 -14.74 1.28 11.89
N LYS A 142 -14.58 1.49 13.21
CA LYS A 142 -15.64 1.26 14.21
C LYS A 142 -16.87 2.13 13.93
N GLY A 143 -16.66 3.33 13.43
CA GLY A 143 -17.70 4.27 13.02
C GLY A 143 -18.41 3.94 11.71
N ASN A 144 -18.05 2.83 11.04
CA ASN A 144 -18.50 2.46 9.70
C ASN A 144 -18.23 3.56 8.65
N VAL A 145 -17.17 4.35 8.82
CA VAL A 145 -16.72 5.27 7.77
C VAL A 145 -16.26 4.45 6.58
N PRO A 146 -16.73 4.76 5.36
CA PRO A 146 -16.26 4.07 4.16
C PRO A 146 -14.74 4.14 4.06
N GLU A 147 -14.09 3.00 3.86
CA GLU A 147 -12.62 2.93 3.78
C GLU A 147 -12.06 3.82 2.67
N LYS A 148 -12.82 4.02 1.58
CA LYS A 148 -12.44 4.95 0.51
C LYS A 148 -12.10 6.34 1.07
N GLU A 149 -12.81 6.81 2.09
CA GLU A 149 -12.57 8.12 2.69
C GLU A 149 -11.31 8.16 3.57
N ILE A 150 -11.02 7.05 4.27
CA ILE A 150 -9.76 6.88 5.02
C ILE A 150 -8.60 6.93 4.03
N VAL A 151 -8.72 6.20 2.92
CA VAL A 151 -7.69 6.14 1.89
C VAL A 151 -7.54 7.46 1.16
N GLU A 152 -8.64 8.16 0.86
CA GLU A 152 -8.62 9.48 0.26
C GLU A 152 -7.83 10.47 1.13
N MET A 153 -8.02 10.44 2.46
CA MET A 153 -7.24 11.26 3.39
C MET A 153 -5.74 10.95 3.29
N VAL A 154 -5.38 9.66 3.24
CA VAL A 154 -3.99 9.20 3.13
C VAL A 154 -3.37 9.61 1.77
N LEU A 155 -4.09 9.43 0.66
CA LEU A 155 -3.64 9.80 -0.69
C LEU A 155 -3.45 11.32 -0.83
N ARG A 156 -4.38 12.10 -0.29
CA ARG A 156 -4.29 13.57 -0.27
C ARG A 156 -3.08 14.03 0.52
N HIS A 157 -2.81 13.41 1.66
CA HIS A 157 -1.63 13.70 2.46
C HIS A 157 -0.35 13.37 1.68
N LEU A 158 -0.26 12.17 1.11
CA LEU A 158 0.90 11.73 0.34
C LEU A 158 1.19 12.67 -0.85
N GLY A 159 0.20 12.92 -1.71
CA GLY A 159 0.36 13.71 -2.92
C GLY A 159 0.73 15.18 -2.67
N ARG A 160 0.29 15.76 -1.55
CA ARG A 160 0.59 17.16 -1.20
C ARG A 160 1.87 17.35 -0.42
N HIS A 161 2.17 16.44 0.51
CA HIS A 161 3.04 16.76 1.64
C HIS A 161 4.28 15.89 1.73
N ILE A 162 4.16 14.59 1.48
CA ILE A 162 5.24 13.63 1.74
C ILE A 162 6.09 13.36 0.53
N VAL A 163 5.50 13.22 -0.66
CA VAL A 163 6.32 12.94 -1.86
C VAL A 163 7.33 14.07 -2.07
N SER A 164 7.02 15.30 -1.64
CA SER A 164 7.94 16.45 -1.65
C SER A 164 9.07 16.42 -0.62
N SER A 165 8.96 15.65 0.47
CA SER A 165 9.97 15.54 1.53
C SER A 165 10.75 14.23 1.53
N HIS A 166 10.31 13.22 0.76
CA HIS A 166 10.95 11.91 0.65
C HIS A 166 11.53 11.68 -0.75
N ASP A 167 12.66 10.95 -0.82
CA ASP A 167 13.28 10.59 -2.09
C ASP A 167 12.34 9.78 -3.00
N VAL A 168 12.58 9.92 -4.31
CA VAL A 168 11.86 9.24 -5.40
C VAL A 168 11.86 7.71 -5.24
N GLU A 169 12.75 7.17 -4.42
CA GLU A 169 12.88 5.75 -4.07
C GLU A 169 11.65 5.15 -3.34
N GLY A 170 10.57 5.90 -3.15
CA GLY A 170 9.20 5.43 -3.45
C GLY A 170 8.63 4.28 -2.61
N GLY A 171 9.36 3.77 -1.62
CA GLY A 171 8.94 2.63 -0.81
C GLY A 171 7.58 2.85 -0.15
N GLY A 172 7.27 4.09 0.25
CA GLY A 172 5.97 4.44 0.83
C GLY A 172 4.77 4.19 -0.10
N VAL A 173 4.85 4.59 -1.38
CA VAL A 173 3.71 4.43 -2.31
C VAL A 173 3.47 2.96 -2.65
N SER A 174 4.55 2.20 -2.82
CA SER A 174 4.47 0.75 -3.00
C SER A 174 3.83 0.06 -1.79
N ARG A 175 4.29 0.40 -0.57
CA ARG A 175 3.74 -0.12 0.69
C ARG A 175 2.28 0.26 0.87
N LEU A 176 1.90 1.50 0.57
CA LEU A 176 0.51 1.96 0.59
C LEU A 176 -0.35 1.09 -0.33
N ILE A 177 0.00 0.99 -1.62
CA ILE A 177 -0.81 0.23 -2.58
C ILE A 177 -0.90 -1.25 -2.23
N ASN A 178 0.21 -1.86 -1.84
CA ASN A 178 0.20 -3.26 -1.41
C ASN A 178 -0.72 -3.43 -0.19
N GLY A 179 -0.60 -2.55 0.81
CA GLY A 179 -1.48 -2.56 1.98
C GLY A 179 -2.96 -2.42 1.60
N LEU A 180 -3.30 -1.52 0.68
CA LEU A 180 -4.69 -1.33 0.22
C LEU A 180 -5.24 -2.55 -0.55
N LYS A 181 -4.42 -3.24 -1.33
CA LYS A 181 -4.79 -4.48 -2.03
C LYS A 181 -4.93 -5.67 -1.08
N VAL A 182 -4.14 -5.68 -0.01
CA VAL A 182 -4.07 -6.79 0.93
C VAL A 182 -5.13 -6.64 2.04
N ALA A 183 -5.44 -5.41 2.46
CA ALA A 183 -6.39 -5.13 3.55
C ALA A 183 -7.76 -5.83 3.38
N PRO A 184 -8.39 -5.88 2.18
CA PRO A 184 -9.68 -6.56 1.99
C PRO A 184 -9.66 -8.07 2.29
N ARG A 185 -8.47 -8.70 2.26
CA ARG A 185 -8.29 -10.13 2.58
C ARG A 185 -8.38 -10.41 4.08
N TYR A 186 -8.21 -9.40 4.92
CA TYR A 186 -8.20 -9.52 6.38
C TYR A 186 -9.45 -8.91 7.03
N ARG A 187 -9.66 -9.21 8.33
CA ARG A 187 -10.77 -8.72 9.15
C ARG A 187 -10.29 -8.31 10.54
N GLY A 188 -11.09 -7.50 11.24
CA GLY A 188 -10.79 -7.11 12.62
C GLY A 188 -9.41 -6.46 12.78
N ALA A 189 -8.63 -6.93 13.75
CA ALA A 189 -7.31 -6.41 14.09
C ALA A 189 -6.30 -6.52 12.92
N ASP A 190 -6.30 -7.63 12.18
CA ASP A 190 -5.38 -7.83 11.04
C ASP A 190 -5.62 -6.76 9.96
N ARG A 191 -6.88 -6.45 9.65
CA ARG A 191 -7.23 -5.40 8.67
C ARG A 191 -6.79 -4.02 9.13
N LEU A 192 -6.98 -3.72 10.42
CA LEU A 192 -6.51 -2.48 11.03
C LEU A 192 -4.98 -2.36 10.93
N MET A 193 -4.24 -3.44 11.24
CA MET A 193 -2.79 -3.45 11.16
C MET A 193 -2.30 -3.16 9.73
N VAL A 194 -2.90 -3.80 8.72
CA VAL A 194 -2.54 -3.55 7.32
C VAL A 194 -2.78 -2.08 6.93
N LEU A 195 -3.96 -1.54 7.22
CA LEU A 195 -4.31 -0.16 6.88
C LEU A 195 -3.45 0.87 7.64
N ALA A 196 -3.20 0.65 8.92
CA ALA A 196 -2.35 1.52 9.73
C ALA A 196 -0.89 1.48 9.27
N THR A 197 -0.37 0.31 8.90
CA THR A 197 1.00 0.16 8.37
C THR A 197 1.12 0.83 7.00
N ALA A 198 0.11 0.65 6.13
CA ALA A 198 0.03 1.31 4.84
C ALA A 198 0.00 2.84 4.98
N ALA A 199 -0.88 3.37 5.83
CA ALA A 199 -0.95 4.81 6.12
C ALA A 199 0.35 5.35 6.72
N ARG A 200 0.96 4.64 7.67
CA ARG A 200 2.24 5.01 8.26
C ARG A 200 3.39 5.03 7.25
N SER A 201 3.38 4.14 6.28
CA SER A 201 4.43 4.09 5.24
C SER A 201 4.48 5.35 4.37
N VAL A 202 3.41 6.13 4.42
CA VAL A 202 3.21 7.41 3.77
C VAL A 202 2.80 8.44 4.81
N ALA A 203 3.41 8.39 6.00
CA ALA A 203 3.37 9.46 7.00
C ALA A 203 4.68 10.26 6.91
N GLY A 204 4.64 11.55 7.24
CA GLY A 204 5.77 12.44 7.06
C GLY A 204 5.38 13.91 7.19
N LYS A 205 6.37 14.72 7.56
CA LYS A 205 6.18 16.17 7.63
C LYS A 205 5.79 16.75 6.28
N ALA A 206 4.90 17.73 6.32
CA ALA A 206 4.59 18.54 5.15
C ALA A 206 5.85 19.25 4.65
N ALA A 207 6.25 18.96 3.42
CA ALA A 207 7.12 19.86 2.71
C ALA A 207 6.32 21.11 2.28
N GLU A 208 7.01 22.24 2.20
CA GLU A 208 6.48 23.45 1.58
C GLU A 208 6.36 23.25 0.06
N ARG A 209 5.25 22.65 -0.38
CA ARG A 209 4.88 22.57 -1.79
C ARG A 209 3.94 23.72 -2.12
N LEU A 210 4.39 24.62 -3.00
CA LEU A 210 3.53 25.67 -3.54
C LEU A 210 2.35 25.06 -4.31
N GLU A 211 1.23 25.77 -4.29
CA GLU A 211 0.08 25.39 -5.11
C GLU A 211 0.47 25.41 -6.59
N VAL A 212 0.30 24.27 -7.26
CA VAL A 212 0.53 24.15 -8.69
C VAL A 212 -0.75 24.57 -9.41
N VAL A 213 -0.66 25.60 -10.23
CA VAL A 213 -1.79 26.09 -11.04
C VAL A 213 -1.58 25.78 -12.53
N PRO A 214 -2.67 25.60 -13.30
CA PRO A 214 -2.57 25.34 -14.73
C PRO A 214 -1.84 26.45 -15.49
N LEU A 215 -1.31 26.14 -16.66
CA LEU A 215 -0.78 27.16 -17.58
C LEU A 215 -1.91 28.06 -18.11
N PRO A 216 -1.66 29.37 -18.30
CA PRO A 216 -2.64 30.24 -18.94
C PRO A 216 -2.86 29.82 -20.39
N GLY A 217 -4.12 29.84 -20.82
CA GLY A 217 -4.49 29.44 -22.18
C GLY A 217 -4.08 30.45 -23.26
N PRO A 218 -4.11 30.04 -24.54
CA PRO A 218 -4.44 28.69 -25.02
C PRO A 218 -3.23 27.73 -24.98
N VAL A 219 -3.44 26.49 -24.53
CA VAL A 219 -2.44 25.42 -24.52
C VAL A 219 -3.04 24.17 -25.17
N ALA A 220 -2.35 23.60 -26.17
CA ALA A 220 -2.78 22.38 -26.85
C ALA A 220 -2.10 21.13 -26.26
N TRP A 221 -2.73 19.96 -26.43
CA TRP A 221 -2.18 18.67 -25.99
C TRP A 221 -0.79 18.42 -26.59
N GLU A 222 -0.58 18.72 -27.86
CA GLU A 222 0.68 18.49 -28.58
C GLU A 222 1.83 19.29 -27.95
N SER A 223 1.53 20.50 -27.46
CA SER A 223 2.49 21.31 -26.71
C SER A 223 2.81 20.69 -25.35
N ILE A 224 1.79 20.24 -24.60
CA ILE A 224 1.97 19.58 -23.31
C ILE A 224 2.82 18.30 -23.44
N GLU A 225 2.51 17.47 -24.43
CA GLU A 225 3.28 16.25 -24.72
C GLU A 225 4.73 16.59 -25.08
N GLY A 226 4.93 17.55 -26.00
CA GLY A 226 6.27 17.99 -26.40
C GLY A 226 7.11 18.53 -25.25
N TRP A 227 6.53 19.40 -24.43
CA TRP A 227 7.20 19.97 -23.26
C TRP A 227 7.49 18.92 -22.19
N THR A 228 6.55 18.03 -21.90
CA THR A 228 6.76 16.95 -20.92
C THR A 228 7.92 16.07 -21.31
N ARG A 229 8.04 15.70 -22.59
CA ARG A 229 9.17 14.90 -23.09
C ARG A 229 10.49 15.66 -23.02
N MET A 230 10.50 16.93 -23.40
CA MET A 230 11.69 17.79 -23.29
C MET A 230 12.13 17.98 -21.83
N PHE A 231 11.21 18.27 -20.93
CA PHE A 231 11.51 18.42 -19.50
C PHE A 231 11.92 17.09 -18.85
N SER A 232 11.35 15.97 -19.31
CA SER A 232 11.81 14.64 -18.91
C SER A 232 13.24 14.39 -19.36
N HIS A 233 13.58 14.74 -20.60
CA HIS A 233 14.95 14.70 -21.12
C HIS A 233 15.92 15.52 -20.25
N ASP A 234 15.51 16.72 -19.83
CA ASP A 234 16.37 17.66 -19.12
C ASP A 234 16.37 17.47 -17.59
N GLY A 235 15.56 16.56 -17.05
CA GLY A 235 15.47 16.30 -15.61
C GLY A 235 14.83 17.46 -14.84
N GLN A 236 13.67 17.95 -15.32
CA GLN A 236 12.96 19.12 -14.79
C GLN A 236 11.56 18.73 -14.27
N SER A 237 11.51 18.00 -13.16
CA SER A 237 10.27 17.44 -12.59
C SER A 237 9.19 18.50 -12.31
N GLU A 238 9.52 19.68 -11.77
CA GLU A 238 8.52 20.69 -11.43
C GLU A 238 7.81 21.24 -12.67
N ARG A 239 8.53 21.30 -13.80
CA ARG A 239 7.96 21.73 -15.08
C ARG A 239 7.05 20.65 -15.68
N ILE A 240 7.42 19.39 -15.54
CA ILE A 240 6.59 18.25 -15.92
C ILE A 240 5.30 18.25 -15.11
N GLU A 241 5.38 18.40 -13.79
CA GLU A 241 4.23 18.41 -12.90
C GLU A 241 3.19 19.46 -13.33
N ARG A 242 3.63 20.68 -13.67
CA ARG A 242 2.76 21.72 -14.18
C ARG A 242 2.12 21.39 -15.53
N CYS A 243 2.82 20.66 -16.40
CA CYS A 243 2.27 20.15 -17.65
C CYS A 243 1.15 19.14 -17.40
N LEU A 244 1.35 18.20 -16.47
CA LEU A 244 0.34 17.19 -16.10
C LEU A 244 -0.89 17.83 -15.44
N PHE A 245 -0.68 18.80 -14.56
CA PHE A 245 -1.76 19.57 -13.95
C PHE A 245 -2.59 20.30 -15.00
N THR A 246 -1.93 20.92 -15.99
CA THR A 246 -2.60 21.58 -17.12
C THR A 246 -3.38 20.59 -17.97
N ALA A 247 -2.80 19.42 -18.29
CA ALA A 247 -3.47 18.37 -19.07
C ALA A 247 -4.79 17.92 -18.42
N TYR A 248 -4.76 17.67 -17.11
CA TYR A 248 -5.94 17.26 -16.36
C TYR A 248 -7.07 18.29 -16.42
N HIS A 249 -6.75 19.58 -16.24
CA HIS A 249 -7.74 20.65 -16.28
C HIS A 249 -8.31 20.92 -17.68
N LEU A 250 -7.64 20.44 -18.74
CA LEU A 250 -8.13 20.48 -20.11
C LEU A 250 -8.92 19.22 -20.51
N GLY A 251 -9.13 18.27 -19.60
CA GLY A 251 -9.84 17.02 -19.87
C GLY A 251 -9.02 16.01 -20.67
N HIS A 252 -7.71 15.91 -20.38
CA HIS A 252 -6.79 14.96 -21.01
C HIS A 252 -6.27 13.90 -20.03
N GLU A 253 -7.04 13.58 -18.98
CA GLU A 253 -6.67 12.60 -17.96
C GLU A 253 -6.34 11.21 -18.52
N ASP A 254 -7.02 10.79 -19.58
CA ASP A 254 -6.81 9.51 -20.27
C ASP A 254 -5.42 9.40 -20.94
N LYS A 255 -4.79 10.55 -21.25
CA LYS A 255 -3.49 10.60 -21.94
C LYS A 255 -2.30 10.75 -20.99
N ILE A 256 -2.54 11.07 -19.71
CA ILE A 256 -1.47 11.34 -18.73
C ILE A 256 -0.63 10.09 -18.44
N LEU A 257 -1.26 8.97 -18.07
CA LEU A 257 -0.53 7.71 -17.81
C LEU A 257 0.22 7.21 -19.06
N PRO A 258 -0.37 7.16 -20.27
CA PRO A 258 0.37 6.84 -21.49
C PRO A 258 1.62 7.71 -21.70
N LEU A 259 1.53 9.02 -21.47
CA LEU A 259 2.65 9.95 -21.60
C LEU A 259 3.75 9.66 -20.58
N LEU A 260 3.39 9.44 -19.32
CA LEU A 260 4.34 9.09 -18.25
C LEU A 260 5.09 7.79 -18.58
N TYR A 261 4.36 6.74 -18.98
CA TYR A 261 4.96 5.48 -19.40
C TYR A 261 5.88 5.66 -20.61
N LYS A 262 5.48 6.47 -21.59
CA LYS A 262 6.25 6.73 -22.81
C LYS A 262 7.62 7.33 -22.47
N CYS A 263 7.65 8.28 -21.54
CA CYS A 263 8.89 8.86 -21.03
C CYS A 263 9.71 7.83 -20.23
N ALA A 264 9.07 7.06 -19.35
CA ALA A 264 9.74 6.10 -18.47
C ALA A 264 10.46 4.96 -19.19
N VAL A 265 10.01 4.58 -20.40
CA VAL A 265 10.63 3.50 -21.18
C VAL A 265 11.69 3.99 -22.18
N GLU A 266 11.99 5.29 -22.24
CA GLU A 266 13.05 5.78 -23.12
C GLU A 266 14.40 5.14 -22.76
N PRO A 267 15.31 4.87 -23.73
CA PRO A 267 16.56 4.15 -23.48
C PRO A 267 17.41 4.71 -22.34
N ARG A 268 17.42 6.03 -22.15
CA ARG A 268 18.14 6.71 -21.06
C ARG A 268 17.68 6.33 -19.65
N PHE A 269 16.50 5.73 -19.52
CA PHE A 269 15.96 5.22 -18.27
C PHE A 269 16.31 3.73 -18.03
N LEU A 270 17.17 3.11 -18.84
CA LEU A 270 17.73 1.81 -18.45
C LEU A 270 18.42 1.94 -17.09
N GLY A 271 18.20 0.97 -16.21
CA GLY A 271 18.69 0.98 -14.82
C GLY A 271 17.79 1.70 -13.82
N PHE A 272 16.63 2.20 -14.26
CA PHE A 272 15.68 2.93 -13.44
C PHE A 272 14.36 2.16 -13.30
N ALA A 273 14.46 0.89 -12.86
CA ALA A 273 13.34 -0.06 -12.76
C ALA A 273 12.16 0.46 -11.91
N ASP A 274 12.47 1.26 -10.89
CA ASP A 274 11.52 1.92 -10.01
C ASP A 274 10.54 2.85 -10.76
N ASN A 275 10.88 3.34 -11.97
CA ASN A 275 9.94 4.08 -12.81
C ASN A 275 8.73 3.23 -13.20
N LEU A 276 8.96 2.07 -13.81
CA LEU A 276 7.88 1.21 -14.30
C LEU A 276 7.09 0.60 -13.14
N LEU A 277 7.78 0.23 -12.06
CA LEU A 277 7.16 -0.22 -10.84
C LEU A 277 6.22 0.84 -10.26
N SER A 278 6.74 2.05 -10.02
CA SER A 278 5.98 3.13 -9.39
C SER A 278 4.84 3.64 -10.28
N LEU A 279 5.05 3.74 -11.60
CA LEU A 279 3.96 4.06 -12.54
C LEU A 279 2.88 2.98 -12.53
N GLY A 280 3.26 1.70 -12.41
CA GLY A 280 2.30 0.61 -12.21
C GLY A 280 1.45 0.81 -10.96
N ARG A 281 2.08 1.17 -9.84
CA ARG A 281 1.36 1.48 -8.58
C ARG A 281 0.45 2.70 -8.74
N LEU A 282 0.92 3.77 -9.40
CA LEU A 282 0.11 4.96 -9.67
C LEU A 282 -1.11 4.64 -10.55
N ALA A 283 -0.94 3.80 -11.57
CA ALA A 283 -2.04 3.34 -12.41
C ALA A 283 -3.08 2.55 -11.58
N GLU A 284 -2.63 1.66 -10.69
CA GLU A 284 -3.51 0.93 -9.77
C GLU A 284 -4.27 1.86 -8.81
N ILE A 285 -3.65 2.94 -8.32
CA ILE A 285 -4.34 3.97 -7.52
C ILE A 285 -5.45 4.61 -8.35
N VAL A 286 -5.16 5.03 -9.59
CA VAL A 286 -6.16 5.65 -10.48
C VAL A 286 -7.31 4.70 -10.78
N GLU A 287 -7.05 3.42 -11.03
CA GLU A 287 -8.09 2.40 -11.25
C GLU A 287 -8.97 2.18 -10.01
N GLY A 288 -8.36 2.14 -8.82
CA GLY A 288 -9.06 1.85 -7.57
C GLY A 288 -9.85 3.04 -7.01
N PHE A 289 -9.34 4.26 -7.17
CA PHE A 289 -9.86 5.44 -6.48
C PHE A 289 -10.42 6.52 -7.41
N GLY A 290 -9.99 6.56 -8.67
CA GLY A 290 -10.36 7.58 -9.65
C GLY A 290 -9.38 8.75 -9.70
N TRP A 291 -9.44 9.53 -10.78
CA TRP A 291 -8.53 10.66 -11.01
C TRP A 291 -8.71 11.80 -10.01
N GLU A 292 -9.94 12.09 -9.58
CA GLU A 292 -10.23 13.17 -8.63
C GLU A 292 -9.40 13.01 -7.35
N GLN A 293 -9.34 11.79 -6.80
CA GLN A 293 -8.62 11.48 -5.57
C GLN A 293 -7.11 11.26 -5.77
N SER A 294 -6.69 10.94 -6.99
CA SER A 294 -5.33 10.42 -7.28
C SER A 294 -4.44 11.41 -8.04
N SER A 295 -5.05 12.40 -8.70
CA SER A 295 -4.41 13.33 -9.64
C SER A 295 -3.15 13.98 -9.07
N GLU A 296 -3.23 14.61 -7.91
CA GLU A 296 -2.08 15.31 -7.30
C GLU A 296 -0.89 14.38 -7.05
N LEU A 297 -1.15 13.15 -6.57
CA LEU A 297 -0.11 12.15 -6.36
C LEU A 297 0.51 11.71 -7.69
N VAL A 298 -0.31 11.42 -8.70
CA VAL A 298 0.15 11.03 -10.03
C VAL A 298 1.00 12.14 -10.65
N PHE A 299 0.59 13.39 -10.53
CA PHE A 299 1.33 14.52 -11.11
C PHE A 299 2.66 14.72 -10.40
N ASN A 300 2.68 14.71 -9.07
CA ASN A 300 3.90 14.95 -8.31
C ASN A 300 4.90 13.80 -8.46
N LEU A 301 4.47 12.57 -8.18
CA LEU A 301 5.37 11.42 -8.23
C LEU A 301 5.71 11.04 -9.67
N GLY A 302 4.72 11.03 -10.57
CA GLY A 302 4.96 10.77 -11.99
C GLY A 302 5.99 11.73 -12.57
N ALA A 303 5.86 13.02 -12.29
CA ALA A 303 6.82 14.03 -12.74
C ALA A 303 8.23 13.83 -12.17
N LYS A 304 8.37 13.39 -10.91
CA LYS A 304 9.67 13.09 -10.30
C LYS A 304 10.33 11.87 -10.90
N LEU A 305 9.57 10.80 -11.14
CA LEU A 305 10.07 9.57 -11.76
C LEU A 305 10.68 9.84 -13.15
N ILE A 306 9.97 10.59 -13.98
CA ILE A 306 10.42 10.90 -15.35
C ILE A 306 11.24 12.19 -15.44
N GLY A 307 11.29 12.99 -14.38
CA GLY A 307 12.01 14.27 -14.30
C GLY A 307 13.23 14.24 -13.39
N ARG A 308 13.63 13.09 -12.85
CA ARG A 308 14.86 12.99 -12.05
C ARG A 308 16.10 13.24 -12.91
N ARG A 309 17.10 13.87 -12.29
CA ARG A 309 18.43 14.02 -12.89
C ARG A 309 19.08 12.65 -13.01
N ARG A 310 19.92 12.50 -14.03
CA ARG A 310 20.64 11.27 -14.33
C ARG A 310 22.09 11.65 -14.51
N ASP A 311 22.96 11.07 -13.68
CA ASP A 311 24.41 11.19 -13.85
C ASP A 311 24.86 10.40 -15.08
N ASP A 312 26.08 10.69 -15.55
CA ASP A 312 26.68 9.96 -16.67
C ASP A 312 26.71 8.46 -16.36
N PRO A 313 26.12 7.61 -17.23
CA PRO A 313 26.03 6.20 -16.95
C PRO A 313 27.39 5.52 -16.96
N GLU A 314 27.54 4.52 -16.10
CA GLU A 314 28.63 3.56 -16.15
C GLU A 314 28.68 2.87 -17.51
N ARG A 315 29.87 2.39 -17.90
CA ARG A 315 30.16 1.90 -19.25
C ARG A 315 29.13 0.90 -19.78
N PHE A 316 28.80 -0.12 -18.99
CA PHE A 316 27.86 -1.17 -19.41
C PHE A 316 26.45 -0.63 -19.68
N ARG A 317 25.98 0.33 -18.87
CA ARG A 317 24.67 0.95 -19.06
C ARG A 317 24.68 1.89 -20.25
N ARG A 318 25.77 2.61 -20.48
CA ARG A 318 25.93 3.44 -21.69
C ARG A 318 25.87 2.61 -22.96
N ASP A 319 26.55 1.47 -22.99
CA ASP A 319 26.54 0.55 -24.14
C ASP A 319 25.12 -0.02 -24.35
N ALA A 320 24.44 -0.42 -23.28
CA ALA A 320 23.05 -0.89 -23.32
C ALA A 320 22.07 0.19 -23.82
N VAL A 321 22.22 1.45 -23.37
CA VAL A 321 21.44 2.58 -23.87
C VAL A 321 21.63 2.75 -25.38
N GLY A 322 22.86 2.63 -25.87
CA GLY A 322 23.17 2.67 -27.31
C GLY A 322 22.47 1.55 -28.08
N LEU A 323 22.56 0.31 -27.58
CA LEU A 323 21.90 -0.86 -28.18
C LEU A 323 20.37 -0.73 -28.22
N MET A 324 19.75 -0.35 -27.10
CA MET A 324 18.29 -0.18 -27.07
C MET A 324 17.85 0.95 -28.01
N THR A 325 18.64 2.03 -28.11
CA THR A 325 18.36 3.16 -29.01
C THR A 325 18.33 2.72 -30.48
N SER A 326 19.26 1.85 -30.92
CA SER A 326 19.25 1.34 -32.30
C SER A 326 18.11 0.36 -32.58
N MET A 327 17.45 -0.17 -31.55
CA MET A 327 16.36 -1.14 -31.65
C MET A 327 14.96 -0.50 -31.48
N VAL A 328 14.86 0.82 -31.27
CA VAL A 328 13.57 1.50 -31.01
C VAL A 328 12.54 1.30 -32.13
N SER A 329 12.98 1.31 -33.39
CA SER A 329 12.08 1.16 -34.56
C SER A 329 11.31 -0.16 -34.56
N ILE A 330 11.92 -1.23 -34.03
CA ILE A 330 11.27 -2.55 -33.89
C ILE A 330 10.03 -2.43 -33.00
N THR A 331 10.16 -1.72 -31.88
CA THR A 331 9.07 -1.56 -30.91
C THR A 331 7.96 -0.64 -31.39
N GLU A 332 8.23 0.27 -32.32
CA GLU A 332 7.24 1.20 -32.88
C GLU A 332 6.33 0.51 -33.91
N ALA A 333 6.82 -0.52 -34.60
CA ALA A 333 6.06 -1.30 -35.58
C ALA A 333 4.98 -2.21 -34.95
N LEU A 334 5.07 -2.49 -33.65
CA LEU A 334 4.17 -3.42 -32.94
C LEU A 334 2.72 -2.93 -32.78
N ASN A 335 2.46 -1.64 -32.99
CA ASN A 335 1.10 -1.09 -32.93
C ASN A 335 0.18 -1.59 -34.08
N ALA A 336 0.70 -2.38 -35.03
CA ALA A 336 0.00 -2.81 -36.23
C ALA A 336 -0.26 -4.34 -36.35
N SER A 337 0.05 -5.17 -35.35
CA SER A 337 0.06 -6.64 -35.51
C SER A 337 -0.76 -7.44 -34.48
N THR A 338 -1.31 -8.56 -34.97
CA THR A 338 -2.38 -9.42 -34.44
C THR A 338 -1.94 -10.49 -33.44
N ASN A 339 -2.90 -10.94 -32.61
CA ASN A 339 -2.84 -12.02 -31.61
C ASN A 339 -2.57 -13.45 -32.17
N SER A 340 -1.64 -13.64 -33.11
CA SER A 340 -1.27 -15.01 -33.53
C SER A 340 -0.41 -15.69 -32.47
N VAL A 341 -0.73 -16.95 -32.14
CA VAL A 341 0.10 -17.79 -31.26
C VAL A 341 1.30 -18.26 -32.06
N ILE A 342 2.40 -17.51 -31.94
CA ILE A 342 3.69 -17.87 -32.53
C ILE A 342 4.48 -18.68 -31.49
N GLU A 343 4.94 -19.86 -31.89
CA GLU A 343 5.87 -20.65 -31.09
C GLU A 343 7.28 -20.05 -31.18
N TYR A 344 7.98 -20.06 -30.06
CA TYR A 344 9.39 -19.69 -29.99
C TYR A 344 10.09 -20.60 -28.96
N ASP A 345 11.40 -20.70 -29.09
CA ASP A 345 12.25 -21.44 -28.17
C ASP A 345 12.41 -20.65 -26.87
N GLU A 346 11.60 -21.01 -25.87
CA GLU A 346 11.57 -20.34 -24.57
C GLU A 346 12.84 -20.55 -23.77
N ASP A 347 13.41 -21.77 -23.80
CA ASP A 347 14.65 -22.08 -23.09
C ASP A 347 15.85 -21.33 -23.72
N ALA A 348 15.93 -21.25 -25.05
CA ALA A 348 16.97 -20.45 -25.71
C ALA A 348 16.85 -18.95 -25.43
N PHE A 349 15.63 -18.43 -25.31
CA PHE A 349 15.38 -17.04 -24.92
C PHE A 349 15.84 -16.77 -23.49
N VAL A 350 15.49 -17.66 -22.54
CA VAL A 350 15.94 -17.59 -21.15
C VAL A 350 17.47 -17.64 -21.04
N ASP A 351 18.11 -18.55 -21.78
CA ASP A 351 19.58 -18.67 -21.81
C ASP A 351 20.26 -17.40 -22.36
N ALA A 352 19.61 -16.69 -23.28
CA ALA A 352 20.08 -15.40 -23.76
C ALA A 352 19.91 -14.29 -22.72
N LEU A 353 18.80 -14.28 -21.98
CA LEU A 353 18.56 -13.31 -20.90
C LEU A 353 19.50 -13.49 -19.69
N LEU A 354 19.92 -14.72 -19.40
CA LEU A 354 20.91 -15.03 -18.36
C LEU A 354 22.37 -14.82 -18.82
N SER A 355 22.58 -14.31 -20.03
CA SER A 355 23.94 -14.07 -20.54
C SER A 355 24.66 -12.97 -19.78
N VAL A 356 25.97 -13.14 -19.59
CA VAL A 356 26.87 -12.06 -19.18
C VAL A 356 27.19 -11.06 -20.29
N ASN A 357 26.57 -11.22 -21.47
CA ASN A 357 26.66 -10.30 -22.60
C ASN A 357 25.29 -9.65 -22.87
N ILE A 358 25.15 -8.36 -22.51
CA ILE A 358 23.91 -7.60 -22.69
C ILE A 358 23.45 -7.53 -24.15
N GLN A 359 24.38 -7.54 -25.11
CA GLN A 359 24.04 -7.54 -26.53
C GLN A 359 23.26 -8.80 -26.91
N LYS A 360 23.69 -9.97 -26.43
CA LYS A 360 22.97 -11.23 -26.65
C LYS A 360 21.55 -11.18 -26.09
N SER A 361 21.39 -10.61 -24.90
CA SER A 361 20.07 -10.47 -24.27
C SER A 361 19.15 -9.53 -25.06
N PHE A 362 19.67 -8.38 -25.51
CA PHE A 362 18.89 -7.40 -26.27
C PHE A 362 18.56 -7.88 -27.68
N GLU A 363 19.49 -8.54 -28.37
CA GLU A 363 19.25 -9.18 -29.66
C GLU A 363 18.20 -10.28 -29.55
N ALA A 364 18.19 -11.06 -28.46
CA ALA A 364 17.15 -12.05 -28.23
C ALA A 364 15.76 -11.42 -28.02
N VAL A 365 15.68 -10.33 -27.25
CA VAL A 365 14.43 -9.55 -27.09
C VAL A 365 13.96 -8.98 -28.44
N ALA A 366 14.86 -8.39 -29.21
CA ALA A 366 14.56 -7.88 -30.54
C ALA A 366 14.04 -9.00 -31.47
N ALA A 367 14.72 -10.15 -31.52
CA ALA A 367 14.37 -11.27 -32.37
C ALA A 367 12.98 -11.86 -32.06
N VAL A 368 12.61 -12.02 -30.78
CA VAL A 368 11.27 -12.51 -30.42
C VAL A 368 10.18 -11.49 -30.72
N LEU A 369 10.47 -10.18 -30.63
CA LEU A 369 9.55 -9.12 -31.00
C LEU A 369 9.35 -9.03 -32.52
N GLU A 370 10.43 -9.10 -33.30
CA GLU A 370 10.39 -9.15 -34.78
C GLU A 370 9.69 -10.41 -35.28
N GLY A 371 9.91 -11.53 -34.59
CA GLY A 371 9.21 -12.79 -34.83
C GLY A 371 7.71 -12.75 -34.50
N GLY A 372 7.21 -11.65 -33.89
CA GLY A 372 5.79 -11.46 -33.60
C GLY A 372 5.27 -12.25 -32.39
N VAL A 373 6.15 -12.71 -31.50
CA VAL A 373 5.73 -13.43 -30.29
C VAL A 373 4.88 -12.52 -29.41
N GLY A 374 3.74 -13.04 -28.95
CA GLY A 374 2.79 -12.26 -28.14
C GLY A 374 3.40 -11.73 -26.84
N LEU A 375 3.23 -10.43 -26.58
CA LEU A 375 3.81 -9.76 -25.41
C LEU A 375 3.40 -10.41 -24.08
N ASP A 376 2.16 -10.90 -23.93
CA ASP A 376 1.74 -11.54 -22.67
C ASP A 376 2.51 -12.83 -22.40
N ARG A 377 2.89 -13.56 -23.46
CA ARG A 377 3.72 -14.76 -23.35
C ARG A 377 5.13 -14.39 -22.92
N LEU A 378 5.75 -13.41 -23.59
CA LEU A 378 7.09 -12.91 -23.24
C LEU A 378 7.17 -12.36 -21.82
N ILE A 379 6.17 -11.58 -21.40
CA ILE A 379 6.05 -11.07 -20.03
C ILE A 379 5.92 -12.22 -19.03
N THR A 380 5.11 -13.24 -19.36
CA THR A 380 4.96 -14.43 -18.51
C THR A 380 6.28 -15.18 -18.36
N THR A 381 7.05 -15.37 -19.43
CA THR A 381 8.38 -15.98 -19.38
C THR A 381 9.34 -15.20 -18.50
N LEU A 382 9.37 -13.86 -18.58
CA LEU A 382 10.21 -13.03 -17.70
C LEU A 382 9.80 -13.16 -16.22
N VAL A 383 8.50 -13.19 -15.93
CA VAL A 383 7.98 -13.39 -14.57
C VAL A 383 8.38 -14.78 -14.03
N LEU A 384 8.22 -15.83 -14.84
CA LEU A 384 8.60 -17.19 -14.46
C LEU A 384 10.11 -17.33 -14.28
N LEU A 385 10.91 -16.70 -15.14
CA LEU A 385 12.36 -16.66 -15.02
C LEU A 385 12.80 -15.97 -13.72
N ALA A 386 12.23 -14.81 -13.39
CA ALA A 386 12.53 -14.11 -12.15
C ALA A 386 12.12 -14.93 -10.92
N ALA A 387 10.94 -15.58 -10.95
CA ALA A 387 10.48 -16.45 -9.88
C ALA A 387 11.37 -17.69 -9.70
N ASP A 388 11.82 -18.31 -10.80
CA ASP A 388 12.74 -19.45 -10.78
C ASP A 388 14.13 -19.06 -10.24
N ARG A 389 14.67 -17.90 -10.65
CA ARG A 389 15.89 -17.32 -10.05
C ARG A 389 15.75 -17.12 -8.55
N MET A 390 14.60 -16.58 -8.10
CA MET A 390 14.30 -16.38 -6.69
C MET A 390 14.24 -17.71 -5.93
N ALA A 391 13.53 -18.71 -6.46
CA ALA A 391 13.39 -20.02 -5.84
C ALA A 391 14.71 -20.80 -5.73
N ARG A 392 15.66 -20.57 -6.65
CA ARG A 392 16.99 -21.21 -6.63
C ARG A 392 18.01 -20.49 -5.78
N THR A 393 17.74 -19.26 -5.35
CA THR A 393 18.68 -18.47 -4.57
C THR A 393 18.68 -18.95 -3.12
N PRO A 394 19.85 -19.35 -2.56
CA PRO A 394 19.95 -19.70 -1.15
C PRO A 394 19.54 -18.53 -0.25
N VAL A 395 18.75 -18.82 0.78
CA VAL A 395 18.25 -17.80 1.73
C VAL A 395 19.34 -17.09 2.52
N ASN A 396 20.57 -17.62 2.56
CA ASN A 396 21.74 -16.99 3.17
C ASN A 396 22.51 -16.02 2.25
N VAL A 397 22.01 -15.75 1.03
CA VAL A 397 22.59 -14.70 0.16
C VAL A 397 22.08 -13.33 0.62
N ASP A 398 22.86 -12.65 1.46
CA ASP A 398 22.46 -11.41 2.16
C ASP A 398 22.01 -10.26 1.23
N ALA A 399 22.62 -10.09 0.05
CA ALA A 399 22.39 -8.91 -0.78
C ALA A 399 21.43 -9.12 -1.98
N GLY A 400 21.04 -10.36 -2.27
CA GLY A 400 20.39 -10.70 -3.55
C GLY A 400 18.86 -10.56 -3.58
N TRP A 401 18.19 -10.68 -2.42
CA TRP A 401 16.73 -10.82 -2.35
C TRP A 401 15.97 -9.57 -2.82
N GLY A 402 16.49 -8.37 -2.56
CA GLY A 402 15.90 -7.13 -3.04
C GLY A 402 15.97 -6.99 -4.57
N ALA A 403 17.09 -7.42 -5.17
CA ALA A 403 17.28 -7.43 -6.62
C ALA A 403 16.31 -8.41 -7.30
N LEU A 404 16.20 -9.65 -6.80
CA LEU A 404 15.28 -10.66 -7.33
C LEU A 404 13.81 -10.24 -7.19
N THR A 405 13.46 -9.59 -6.08
CA THR A 405 12.13 -9.01 -5.88
C THR A 405 11.85 -7.90 -6.90
N THR A 406 12.86 -7.09 -7.22
CA THR A 406 12.76 -6.03 -8.24
C THR A 406 12.58 -6.64 -9.63
N GLU A 407 13.36 -7.66 -10.00
CA GLU A 407 13.21 -8.38 -11.28
C GLU A 407 11.78 -8.91 -11.48
N LEU A 408 11.26 -9.62 -10.48
CA LEU A 408 9.94 -10.25 -10.55
C LEU A 408 8.83 -9.21 -10.68
N ASN A 409 8.87 -8.17 -9.84
CA ASN A 409 7.88 -7.11 -9.87
C ASN A 409 7.99 -6.26 -11.13
N LEU A 410 9.21 -6.02 -11.65
CA LEU A 410 9.43 -5.27 -12.88
C LEU A 410 8.82 -6.03 -14.06
N ALA A 411 9.12 -7.32 -14.19
CA ALA A 411 8.52 -8.18 -15.21
C ALA A 411 6.99 -8.18 -15.13
N ALA A 412 6.43 -8.34 -13.93
CA ALA A 412 4.97 -8.31 -13.73
C ALA A 412 4.35 -6.96 -14.10
N SER A 413 5.02 -5.85 -13.78
CA SER A 413 4.55 -4.49 -14.07
C SER A 413 4.40 -4.18 -15.56
N LEU A 414 5.06 -4.95 -16.43
CA LEU A 414 4.92 -4.81 -17.88
C LEU A 414 3.49 -5.09 -18.38
N ARG A 415 2.69 -5.89 -17.63
CA ARG A 415 1.26 -6.05 -17.93
C ARG A 415 0.49 -4.75 -17.71
N THR A 416 0.78 -4.06 -16.61
CA THR A 416 0.20 -2.74 -16.31
C THR A 416 0.68 -1.70 -17.33
N ALA A 417 1.97 -1.70 -17.67
CA ALA A 417 2.52 -0.84 -18.73
C ALA A 417 1.86 -1.11 -20.09
N ARG A 418 1.56 -2.36 -20.43
CA ARG A 418 0.81 -2.70 -21.65
C ARG A 418 -0.62 -2.17 -21.61
N ARG A 419 -1.31 -2.35 -20.48
CA ARG A 419 -2.71 -1.94 -20.29
C ARG A 419 -2.89 -0.42 -20.40
N HIS A 420 -2.01 0.34 -19.76
CA HIS A 420 -2.13 1.81 -19.68
C HIS A 420 -1.26 2.57 -20.68
N GLY A 421 -0.20 1.96 -21.19
CA GLY A 421 0.73 2.57 -22.14
C GLY A 421 0.69 2.00 -23.56
N GLY A 422 0.12 0.80 -23.75
CA GLY A 422 0.03 0.13 -25.04
C GLY A 422 1.20 -0.81 -25.35
N ALA A 423 1.11 -1.50 -26.50
CA ALA A 423 2.03 -2.57 -26.89
C ALA A 423 3.47 -2.08 -27.08
N SER A 424 3.67 -0.95 -27.77
CA SER A 424 5.00 -0.38 -27.99
C SER A 424 5.74 -0.07 -26.69
N ILE A 425 5.03 0.43 -25.67
CA ILE A 425 5.59 0.73 -24.35
C ILE A 425 6.00 -0.55 -23.63
N ALA A 426 5.12 -1.56 -23.59
CA ALA A 426 5.44 -2.84 -22.96
C ALA A 426 6.62 -3.54 -23.64
N ALA A 427 6.72 -3.47 -24.97
CA ALA A 427 7.85 -3.99 -25.73
C ALA A 427 9.17 -3.30 -25.36
N LYS A 428 9.18 -1.96 -25.27
CA LYS A 428 10.35 -1.23 -24.74
C LYS A 428 10.67 -1.67 -23.32
N GLY A 429 9.66 -1.89 -22.48
CA GLY A 429 9.81 -2.40 -21.12
C GLY A 429 10.50 -3.76 -21.01
N LEU A 430 10.40 -4.63 -22.03
CA LEU A 430 11.15 -5.91 -22.05
C LEU A 430 12.67 -5.69 -22.00
N PHE A 431 13.17 -4.64 -22.66
CA PHE A 431 14.60 -4.28 -22.60
C PHE A 431 15.01 -3.81 -21.20
N HIS A 432 14.13 -3.10 -20.50
CA HIS A 432 14.37 -2.69 -19.10
C HIS A 432 14.42 -3.91 -18.17
N ALA A 433 13.52 -4.88 -18.35
CA ALA A 433 13.55 -6.13 -17.59
C ALA A 433 14.80 -6.98 -17.91
N ALA A 434 15.18 -7.09 -19.19
CA ALA A 434 16.40 -7.78 -19.60
C ALA A 434 17.66 -7.09 -19.03
N TRP A 435 17.69 -5.75 -19.02
CA TRP A 435 18.76 -5.00 -18.37
C TRP A 435 18.83 -5.28 -16.88
N GLN A 436 17.70 -5.32 -16.16
CA GLN A 436 17.68 -5.63 -14.73
C GLN A 436 18.29 -7.01 -14.47
N MET A 437 17.86 -8.03 -15.20
CA MET A 437 18.41 -9.39 -15.10
C MET A 437 19.90 -9.46 -15.40
N PHE A 438 20.38 -8.65 -16.35
CA PHE A 438 21.81 -8.51 -16.67
C PHE A 438 22.57 -7.77 -15.57
N ALA A 439 22.02 -6.69 -15.01
CA ALA A 439 22.61 -5.97 -13.88
C ALA A 439 22.80 -6.92 -12.69
N ASP A 440 21.83 -7.80 -12.49
CA ASP A 440 21.77 -8.82 -11.44
C ASP A 440 22.42 -10.15 -11.83
N ARG A 441 23.19 -10.22 -12.94
CA ARG A 441 23.82 -11.46 -13.45
C ARG A 441 24.74 -12.17 -12.47
N TRP A 442 25.20 -11.48 -11.43
CA TRP A 442 25.99 -12.07 -10.34
C TRP A 442 25.17 -13.06 -9.48
N LEU A 443 23.83 -13.02 -9.59
CA LEU A 443 22.89 -13.97 -9.00
C LEU A 443 22.57 -15.16 -9.93
N ASN A 444 23.24 -15.29 -11.08
CA ASN A 444 23.03 -16.42 -11.99
C ASN A 444 23.62 -17.71 -11.39
N ILE A 445 22.83 -18.37 -10.56
CA ILE A 445 23.04 -19.73 -10.05
C ILE A 445 22.73 -20.71 -11.18
N PRO A 446 23.34 -21.92 -11.26
CA PRO A 446 23.22 -22.81 -12.42
C PRO A 446 21.77 -23.01 -12.87
N ALA A 447 21.54 -22.75 -14.15
CA ALA A 447 20.22 -22.73 -14.77
C ALA A 447 19.59 -24.12 -14.81
N ARG A 448 18.26 -24.14 -14.65
CA ARG A 448 17.40 -25.30 -14.92
C ARG A 448 16.47 -24.90 -16.07
N PRO A 449 16.21 -25.77 -17.06
CA PRO A 449 15.20 -25.48 -18.07
C PRO A 449 13.86 -25.14 -17.40
N LEU A 450 13.20 -24.06 -17.82
CA LEU A 450 11.89 -23.68 -17.25
C LEU A 450 10.85 -24.75 -17.57
N THR A 451 11.02 -25.43 -18.70
CA THR A 451 10.19 -26.55 -19.16
C THR A 451 10.37 -27.83 -18.34
N ALA A 452 11.41 -27.94 -17.49
CA ALA A 452 11.63 -29.13 -16.67
C ALA A 452 10.63 -29.18 -15.49
N PRO A 453 10.05 -30.34 -15.14
CA PRO A 453 9.19 -30.47 -13.98
C PRO A 453 9.98 -30.31 -12.66
N LEU A 454 9.39 -29.64 -11.66
CA LEU A 454 9.94 -29.56 -10.32
C LEU A 454 9.74 -30.92 -9.61
N GLY A 455 10.84 -31.57 -9.20
CA GLY A 455 10.76 -32.82 -8.42
C GLY A 455 10.41 -32.55 -6.95
N GLY A 456 9.59 -33.40 -6.32
CA GLY A 456 9.28 -33.28 -4.90
C GLY A 456 8.26 -34.32 -4.40
N GLY A 457 8.36 -34.68 -3.12
CA GLY A 457 7.36 -35.53 -2.44
C GLY A 457 6.08 -34.77 -2.12
N LYS A 458 5.15 -35.44 -1.43
CA LYS A 458 3.99 -34.81 -0.78
C LYS A 458 4.31 -34.58 0.69
N LEU A 459 3.76 -33.52 1.27
CA LEU A 459 3.92 -33.25 2.69
C LEU A 459 3.19 -34.34 3.50
N ASP A 460 3.92 -35.04 4.38
CA ASP A 460 3.38 -36.12 5.19
C ASP A 460 2.65 -35.58 6.42
N VAL A 461 1.40 -35.15 6.22
CA VAL A 461 0.51 -34.58 7.24
C VAL A 461 -0.91 -35.11 7.08
N ARG A 462 -1.62 -35.19 8.20
CA ARG A 462 -2.98 -35.75 8.27
C ARG A 462 -4.04 -34.95 7.48
N ASP A 463 -3.87 -33.64 7.38
CA ASP A 463 -4.81 -32.69 6.80
C ASP A 463 -4.11 -31.38 6.41
N GLU A 464 -4.85 -30.51 5.71
CA GLU A 464 -4.35 -29.21 5.26
C GLU A 464 -3.98 -28.28 6.44
N ASP A 465 -4.72 -28.33 7.55
CA ASP A 465 -4.46 -27.50 8.74
C ASP A 465 -3.08 -27.81 9.31
N ALA A 466 -2.76 -29.10 9.47
CA ALA A 466 -1.44 -29.56 9.87
C ALA A 466 -0.36 -29.15 8.86
N GLY A 467 -0.67 -29.20 7.55
CA GLY A 467 0.22 -28.74 6.50
C GLY A 467 0.59 -27.26 6.61
N VAL A 468 -0.41 -26.38 6.83
CA VAL A 468 -0.18 -24.96 7.07
C VAL A 468 0.69 -24.74 8.30
N GLN A 469 0.40 -25.44 9.41
CA GLN A 469 1.16 -25.30 10.65
C GLN A 469 2.62 -25.72 10.51
N VAL A 470 2.94 -26.73 9.68
CA VAL A 470 4.33 -27.12 9.40
C VAL A 470 5.09 -25.95 8.76
N VAL A 471 4.52 -25.33 7.73
CA VAL A 471 5.16 -24.19 7.04
C VAL A 471 5.31 -22.99 7.99
N LEU A 472 4.23 -22.62 8.69
CA LEU A 472 4.25 -21.48 9.62
C LEU A 472 5.23 -21.67 10.77
N LYS A 473 5.34 -22.90 11.31
CA LYS A 473 6.31 -23.21 12.37
C LYS A 473 7.74 -23.03 11.88
N SER A 474 8.05 -23.43 10.65
CA SER A 474 9.39 -23.24 10.07
C SER A 474 9.71 -21.76 9.90
N ILE A 475 8.74 -20.94 9.49
CA ILE A 475 8.89 -19.46 9.44
C ILE A 475 9.13 -18.91 10.84
N ALA A 476 8.29 -19.26 11.82
CA ALA A 476 8.36 -18.76 13.19
C ALA A 476 9.65 -19.19 13.92
N SER A 477 10.20 -20.36 13.57
CA SER A 477 11.47 -20.85 14.12
C SER A 477 12.69 -20.41 13.31
N LEU A 478 12.53 -19.51 12.34
CA LEU A 478 13.58 -19.03 11.42
C LEU A 478 14.30 -20.16 10.65
N ASN A 479 13.63 -21.29 10.44
CA ASN A 479 14.12 -22.40 9.62
C ASN A 479 13.78 -22.16 8.14
N VAL A 480 14.26 -21.04 7.60
CA VAL A 480 13.92 -20.53 6.26
C VAL A 480 14.35 -21.47 5.12
N GLN A 481 15.34 -22.33 5.35
CA GLN A 481 15.85 -23.28 4.36
C GLN A 481 14.81 -24.35 3.98
N ASP A 482 13.97 -24.77 4.93
CA ASP A 482 12.96 -25.80 4.70
C ASP A 482 11.66 -25.25 4.11
N VAL A 483 11.42 -23.94 4.22
CA VAL A 483 10.15 -23.31 3.82
C VAL A 483 9.84 -23.57 2.35
N GLY A 484 10.81 -23.38 1.45
CA GLY A 484 10.60 -23.59 0.01
C GLY A 484 10.22 -25.04 -0.33
N ARG A 485 10.91 -26.02 0.26
CA ARG A 485 10.60 -27.45 0.11
C ARG A 485 9.22 -27.79 0.65
N GLN A 486 8.88 -27.32 1.85
CA GLN A 486 7.59 -27.59 2.49
C GLN A 486 6.42 -26.97 1.73
N VAL A 487 6.59 -25.77 1.16
CA VAL A 487 5.59 -25.13 0.28
C VAL A 487 5.34 -26.00 -0.96
N LEU A 488 6.40 -26.49 -1.61
CA LEU A 488 6.25 -27.39 -2.77
C LEU A 488 5.57 -28.71 -2.38
N GLU A 489 5.99 -29.35 -1.30
CA GLU A 489 5.41 -30.58 -0.77
C GLU A 489 3.93 -30.40 -0.38
N TYR A 490 3.56 -29.24 0.17
CA TYR A 490 2.20 -28.85 0.50
C TYR A 490 1.33 -28.74 -0.77
N LEU A 491 1.84 -28.06 -1.81
CA LEU A 491 1.13 -27.93 -3.09
C LEU A 491 0.99 -29.28 -3.80
N ASN A 492 2.02 -30.13 -3.77
CA ASN A 492 1.98 -31.48 -4.32
C ASN A 492 0.98 -32.40 -3.62
N ALA A 493 0.66 -32.13 -2.35
CA ALA A 493 -0.40 -32.83 -1.62
C ALA A 493 -1.81 -32.45 -2.12
N GLY A 494 -1.94 -31.46 -3.00
CA GLY A 494 -3.21 -30.97 -3.54
C GLY A 494 -3.89 -29.92 -2.65
N TYR A 495 -3.16 -29.39 -1.66
CA TYR A 495 -3.66 -28.36 -0.74
C TYR A 495 -3.68 -26.97 -1.38
N SER A 496 -4.47 -26.07 -0.83
CA SER A 496 -4.75 -24.75 -1.40
C SER A 496 -3.58 -23.78 -1.22
N GLY A 497 -2.93 -23.40 -2.32
CA GLY A 497 -1.92 -22.35 -2.31
C GLY A 497 -2.47 -20.99 -1.84
N ASN A 498 -3.72 -20.66 -2.19
CA ASN A 498 -4.38 -19.43 -1.73
C ASN A 498 -4.53 -19.39 -0.20
N ARG A 499 -4.85 -20.54 0.41
CA ARG A 499 -4.96 -20.66 1.86
C ARG A 499 -3.59 -20.48 2.52
N LEU A 500 -2.57 -21.16 1.99
CA LEU A 500 -1.21 -21.05 2.51
C LEU A 500 -0.69 -19.60 2.43
N LEU A 501 -0.89 -18.93 1.29
CA LEU A 501 -0.53 -17.53 1.10
C LEU A 501 -1.24 -16.60 2.10
N HIS A 502 -2.55 -16.81 2.34
CA HIS A 502 -3.30 -16.02 3.31
C HIS A 502 -2.71 -16.14 4.73
N GLU A 503 -2.41 -17.37 5.15
CA GLU A 503 -1.91 -17.70 6.48
C GLU A 503 -0.45 -17.26 6.68
N MET A 504 0.40 -17.44 5.68
CA MET A 504 1.76 -16.89 5.68
C MET A 504 1.73 -15.36 5.77
N GLY A 505 0.89 -14.72 4.95
CA GLY A 505 0.73 -13.26 5.00
C GLY A 505 0.25 -12.78 6.37
N ARG A 506 -0.68 -13.52 7.02
CA ARG A 506 -1.13 -13.21 8.38
C ARG A 506 0.04 -13.32 9.36
N ALA A 507 0.82 -14.40 9.31
CA ALA A 507 1.97 -14.57 10.20
C ALA A 507 2.99 -13.44 10.04
N MET A 508 3.28 -13.02 8.79
CA MET A 508 4.19 -11.91 8.50
C MET A 508 3.67 -10.55 8.96
N LEU A 509 2.35 -10.30 8.91
CA LEU A 509 1.75 -9.06 9.40
C LEU A 509 1.97 -8.85 10.91
N TRP A 510 2.02 -9.94 11.67
CA TRP A 510 2.27 -9.91 13.11
C TRP A 510 3.76 -9.90 13.48
N ASP A 511 4.65 -9.95 12.49
CA ASP A 511 6.10 -9.81 12.67
C ASP A 511 6.51 -8.32 12.62
N ASP A 512 7.01 -7.77 13.73
CA ASP A 512 7.20 -6.33 13.98
C ASP A 512 8.50 -5.74 13.37
N THR A 513 9.00 -6.29 12.26
CA THR A 513 10.23 -5.78 11.60
C THR A 513 9.99 -4.51 10.75
N ASN A 514 8.72 -4.05 10.66
CA ASN A 514 8.25 -2.71 10.28
C ASN A 514 8.58 -2.14 8.89
N THR A 515 9.47 -2.74 8.10
CA THR A 515 9.98 -2.09 6.88
C THR A 515 9.71 -2.87 5.60
N GLU A 516 9.81 -4.21 5.63
CA GLU A 516 9.74 -5.04 4.42
C GLU A 516 8.53 -6.00 4.33
N VAL A 517 7.61 -5.95 5.29
CA VAL A 517 6.40 -6.80 5.29
C VAL A 517 5.48 -6.49 4.11
N LEU A 518 5.12 -5.22 3.90
CA LEU A 518 4.18 -4.81 2.83
C LEU A 518 4.75 -4.94 1.41
N PRO A 519 6.03 -4.62 1.11
CA PRO A 519 6.63 -4.92 -0.18
C PRO A 519 6.63 -6.43 -0.49
N THR A 520 6.97 -7.26 0.51
CA THR A 520 6.97 -8.72 0.35
C THR A 520 5.56 -9.28 0.14
N LEU A 521 4.55 -8.73 0.82
CA LEU A 521 3.16 -9.14 0.60
C LEU A 521 2.66 -8.82 -0.81
N GLY A 522 3.12 -7.74 -1.44
CA GLY A 522 2.81 -7.45 -2.85
C GLY A 522 3.47 -8.39 -3.85
N THR A 523 4.53 -9.10 -3.45
CA THR A 523 5.12 -10.19 -4.24
C THR A 523 4.30 -11.48 -4.08
N LEU A 524 3.67 -11.67 -2.92
CA LEU A 524 2.83 -12.84 -2.59
C LEU A 524 1.41 -12.75 -3.16
N PHE A 525 0.86 -11.55 -3.36
CA PHE A 525 -0.54 -11.28 -3.74
C PHE A 525 -0.68 -10.39 -4.98
#